data_AF-A0AA47I6A4-F1
#
_entry.id   AF-A0AA47I6A4-F1
#
_cell.length_a   1.000
_cell.length_b   1.000
_cell.length_c   1.000
_cell.angle_alpha   90.00
_cell.angle_beta   90.00
_cell.angle_gamma   90.00
#
_symmetry.space_group_name_H-M   'P 1'
#
loop_
_entity.id
_entity.type
_entity.pdbx_description
1 polymer ?
#
loop_
_entity_poly.entity_id
_entity_poly.type
_entity_poly.pdbx_seq_one_letter_code
_entity_poly.pdbx_strand_id
1 'polypeptide(L)'
;MEDVSFEESEKVWECDTCRWWEHSLYSYMDDQHKYQQFKDWENKINSAILKKFGLNSKEVTIITLRKYISENNDYIYNIKDKKMEELVASVFKEHYNCDVRLVEKSNDGGVDLILIQSGKSTIVQVKRRTVAEKVESVKEIGELLGATMLAESRNCIFVTTVNHFSKDAIKSKQLAISKEIEN
;
A
#
# COMPACT_ATOMS: atom_id res chain seq x y z
N MET A 1 17.37 -52.50 -31.78
CA MET A 1 16.77 -51.16 -31.61
C MET A 1 17.39 -50.63 -30.35
N GLU A 2 18.34 -49.71 -30.53
CA GLU A 2 19.18 -49.14 -29.48
C GLU A 2 18.36 -48.28 -28.51
N ASP A 3 18.86 -48.18 -27.28
CA ASP A 3 18.24 -47.56 -26.11
C ASP A 3 17.80 -46.10 -26.38
N VAL A 4 16.49 -45.91 -26.61
CA VAL A 4 15.86 -44.59 -26.61
C VAL A 4 15.45 -44.27 -25.17
N SER A 5 16.04 -43.23 -24.59
CA SER A 5 15.64 -42.72 -23.26
C SER A 5 14.64 -41.58 -23.41
N PHE A 6 13.61 -41.58 -22.55
CA PHE A 6 12.62 -40.52 -22.48
C PHE A 6 12.93 -39.60 -21.31
N GLU A 7 13.02 -38.30 -21.58
CA GLU A 7 13.16 -37.26 -20.55
C GLU A 7 11.90 -36.40 -20.51
N GLU A 8 11.34 -36.23 -19.32
CA GLU A 8 10.23 -35.31 -19.08
C GLU A 8 10.75 -34.04 -18.41
N SER A 9 10.29 -32.88 -18.86
CA SER A 9 10.57 -31.61 -18.20
C SER A 9 9.29 -30.83 -17.95
N GLU A 10 9.24 -30.20 -16.78
CA GLU A 10 8.12 -29.40 -16.31
C GLU A 10 8.52 -27.93 -16.26
N LYS A 11 7.63 -27.05 -16.76
CA LYS A 11 7.80 -25.60 -16.61
C LYS A 11 6.52 -24.96 -16.13
N VAL A 12 6.63 -24.23 -15.02
CA VAL A 12 5.58 -23.34 -14.52
C VAL A 12 6.00 -21.90 -14.81
N TRP A 13 5.15 -21.15 -15.50
CA TRP A 13 5.26 -19.71 -15.63
C TRP A 13 4.18 -19.03 -14.79
N GLU A 14 4.54 -17.95 -14.09
CA GLU A 14 3.61 -17.16 -13.28
C GLU A 14 3.73 -15.68 -13.66
N CYS A 15 2.60 -14.99 -13.81
CA CYS A 15 2.55 -13.54 -13.97
C CYS A 15 2.65 -12.84 -12.61
N ASP A 16 3.66 -11.99 -12.42
CA ASP A 16 3.87 -11.24 -11.17
C ASP A 16 2.73 -10.27 -10.83
N THR A 17 1.93 -9.86 -11.83
CA THR A 17 0.87 -8.86 -11.68
C THR A 17 -0.49 -9.49 -11.35
N CYS A 18 -0.98 -10.39 -12.21
CA CYS A 18 -2.32 -10.98 -12.06
C CYS A 18 -2.33 -12.39 -11.48
N ARG A 19 -1.15 -12.99 -11.24
CA ARG A 19 -0.98 -14.36 -10.72
C ARG A 19 -1.62 -15.44 -11.58
N TRP A 20 -1.84 -15.14 -12.86
CA TRP A 20 -2.10 -16.15 -13.88
C TRP A 20 -0.88 -17.06 -14.00
N TRP A 21 -1.10 -18.36 -14.09
CA TRP A 21 -0.02 -19.31 -14.30
C TRP A 21 -0.33 -20.25 -15.47
N GLU A 22 0.74 -20.71 -16.12
CA GLU A 22 0.70 -21.66 -17.22
C GLU A 22 1.65 -22.81 -16.87
N HIS A 23 1.15 -24.04 -17.02
CA HIS A 23 1.92 -25.25 -16.81
C HIS A 23 2.14 -25.96 -18.15
N SER A 24 3.40 -26.13 -18.50
CA SER A 24 3.83 -26.81 -19.73
C SER A 24 4.61 -28.07 -19.39
N LEU A 25 4.17 -29.19 -19.99
CA LEU A 25 4.87 -30.47 -19.89
C LEU A 25 5.50 -30.80 -21.25
N TYR A 26 6.80 -31.11 -21.23
CA TYR A 26 7.55 -31.49 -22.42
C TYR A 26 8.11 -32.90 -22.26
N SER A 27 8.03 -33.71 -23.32
CA SER A 27 8.74 -34.97 -23.41
C SER A 27 9.75 -34.94 -24.56
N TYR A 28 10.97 -35.36 -24.26
CA TYR A 28 12.07 -35.46 -25.19
C TYR A 28 12.49 -36.92 -25.33
N MET A 29 12.79 -37.32 -26.57
CA MET A 29 13.51 -38.56 -26.84
C MET A 29 14.98 -38.23 -26.99
N ASP A 30 15.81 -38.95 -26.25
CA ASP A 30 17.26 -38.90 -26.37
C ASP A 30 17.75 -40.19 -27.05
N ASP A 31 18.40 -40.03 -28.19
CA ASP A 31 19.08 -41.11 -28.91
C ASP A 31 20.53 -41.14 -28.41
N GLN A 32 20.86 -42.13 -27.56
CA GLN A 32 22.18 -42.28 -26.93
C GLN A 32 23.35 -42.32 -27.94
N HIS A 33 23.09 -42.51 -29.25
CA HIS A 33 24.11 -42.61 -30.29
C HIS A 33 24.30 -41.33 -31.12
N LYS A 34 23.45 -40.31 -30.94
CA LYS A 34 23.57 -39.01 -31.60
C LYS A 34 23.24 -37.93 -30.58
N TYR A 35 24.18 -37.04 -30.29
CA TYR A 35 24.05 -35.89 -29.38
C TYR A 35 22.94 -34.88 -29.80
N GLN A 36 21.71 -35.32 -30.00
CA GLN A 36 20.62 -34.58 -30.61
C GLN A 36 19.29 -35.06 -30.02
N GLN A 37 18.75 -34.26 -29.10
CA GLN A 37 17.46 -34.49 -28.46
C GLN A 37 16.33 -34.14 -29.44
N PHE A 38 15.36 -35.04 -29.62
CA PHE A 38 14.17 -34.80 -30.44
C PHE A 38 12.95 -34.61 -29.55
N LYS A 39 12.22 -33.49 -29.72
CA LYS A 39 10.95 -33.24 -28.99
C LYS A 39 9.86 -34.16 -29.58
N ASP A 40 9.31 -35.05 -28.76
CA ASP A 40 8.33 -36.06 -29.19
C ASP A 40 6.91 -35.48 -29.21
N TRP A 41 6.45 -35.00 -28.06
CA TRP A 41 5.14 -34.33 -27.94
C TRP A 41 5.16 -33.21 -26.89
N GLU A 42 4.14 -32.34 -26.96
CA GLU A 42 3.95 -31.20 -26.05
C GLU A 42 2.49 -31.16 -25.61
N ASN A 43 2.25 -31.17 -24.30
CA ASN A 43 0.94 -30.88 -23.73
C ASN A 43 1.00 -29.58 -22.94
N LYS A 44 0.15 -28.61 -23.33
CA LYS A 44 -0.05 -27.37 -22.59
C LYS A 44 -1.37 -27.45 -21.86
N ILE A 45 -1.31 -27.50 -20.53
CA ILE A 45 -2.51 -27.46 -19.69
C ILE A 45 -2.62 -26.04 -19.14
N ASN A 46 -3.56 -25.28 -19.69
CA ASN A 46 -3.87 -23.93 -19.23
C ASN A 46 -4.96 -24.02 -18.15
N SER A 47 -4.58 -23.85 -16.88
CA SER A 47 -5.52 -23.75 -15.78
C SER A 47 -5.23 -22.52 -14.94
N ALA A 48 -6.22 -21.64 -14.78
CA ALA A 48 -6.10 -20.43 -13.97
C ALA A 48 -7.19 -20.41 -12.89
N ILE A 49 -6.77 -20.20 -11.65
CA ILE A 49 -7.66 -19.72 -10.59
C ILE A 49 -7.26 -18.27 -10.36
N LEU A 50 -8.10 -17.32 -10.80
CA LEU A 50 -7.90 -15.91 -10.52
C LEU A 50 -7.82 -15.72 -8.99
N LYS A 51 -6.63 -15.36 -8.49
CA LYS A 51 -6.45 -15.02 -7.07
C LYS A 51 -7.24 -13.73 -6.82
N LYS A 52 -8.39 -13.85 -6.16
CA LYS A 52 -9.15 -12.70 -5.69
C LYS A 52 -8.44 -12.12 -4.48
N PHE A 53 -7.80 -10.97 -4.65
CA PHE A 53 -7.25 -10.24 -3.52
C PHE A 53 -8.35 -9.46 -2.83
N GLY A 54 -8.52 -9.67 -1.53
CA GLY A 54 -9.20 -8.65 -0.73
C GLY A 54 -8.32 -7.40 -0.72
N LEU A 55 -8.88 -6.22 -0.97
CA LEU A 55 -8.17 -4.92 -0.89
C LEU A 55 -7.53 -4.67 0.48
N ASN A 56 -8.00 -5.41 1.49
CA ASN A 56 -7.50 -5.45 2.85
C ASN A 56 -6.39 -6.49 3.10
N SER A 57 -5.91 -7.15 2.04
CA SER A 57 -4.78 -8.06 2.10
C SER A 57 -3.47 -7.26 2.15
N LYS A 58 -2.51 -7.74 2.94
CA LYS A 58 -1.15 -7.19 2.94
C LYS A 58 -0.47 -7.36 1.57
N GLU A 59 -0.96 -8.30 0.76
CA GLU A 59 -0.42 -8.65 -0.55
C GLU A 59 -0.74 -7.63 -1.67
N VAL A 60 -1.66 -6.69 -1.44
CA VAL A 60 -1.99 -5.66 -2.45
C VAL A 60 -0.92 -4.56 -2.43
N THR A 61 -0.29 -4.32 -3.58
CA THR A 61 0.69 -3.24 -3.76
C THR A 61 0.01 -1.88 -3.69
N ILE A 62 0.75 -0.87 -3.23
CA ILE A 62 0.20 0.49 -3.10
C ILE A 62 -0.16 1.12 -4.45
N ILE A 63 0.56 0.76 -5.51
CA ILE A 63 0.30 1.25 -6.87
C ILE A 63 -1.07 0.74 -7.35
N THR A 64 -1.32 -0.57 -7.19
CA THR A 64 -2.63 -1.18 -7.54
C THR A 64 -3.75 -0.55 -6.72
N LEU A 65 -3.53 -0.34 -5.42
CA LEU A 65 -4.51 0.27 -4.53
C LEU A 65 -4.86 1.71 -4.95
N ARG A 66 -3.86 2.54 -5.29
CA ARG A 66 -4.05 3.92 -5.76
C ARG A 66 -4.91 3.98 -7.03
N LYS A 67 -4.58 3.14 -8.02
CA LYS A 67 -5.34 3.07 -9.27
C LYS A 67 -6.79 2.70 -8.99
N TYR A 68 -7.01 1.64 -8.21
CA TYR A 68 -8.36 1.16 -7.91
C TYR A 68 -9.21 2.22 -7.18
N ILE A 69 -8.66 2.91 -6.18
CA ILE A 69 -9.37 3.96 -5.44
C ILE A 69 -9.67 5.17 -6.33
N SER A 70 -8.75 5.55 -7.22
CA SER A 70 -9.00 6.66 -8.14
C SER A 70 -10.18 6.41 -9.08
N GLU A 71 -10.44 5.13 -9.40
CA GLU A 71 -11.58 4.68 -10.21
C GLU A 71 -12.83 4.39 -9.34
N ASN A 72 -12.66 4.15 -8.03
CA ASN A 72 -13.72 3.71 -7.11
C ASN A 72 -13.58 4.38 -5.72
N ASN A 73 -13.85 5.69 -5.64
CA ASN A 73 -13.54 6.52 -4.46
C ASN A 73 -14.18 6.00 -3.15
N ASP A 74 -15.43 5.52 -3.20
CA ASP A 74 -16.17 5.03 -2.04
C ASP A 74 -15.48 3.86 -1.30
N TYR A 75 -14.54 3.16 -1.95
CA TYR A 75 -13.79 2.10 -1.30
C TYR A 75 -12.78 2.62 -0.26
N ILE A 76 -12.48 3.92 -0.24
CA ILE A 76 -11.61 4.55 0.76
C ILE A 76 -12.05 4.20 2.19
N TYR A 77 -13.35 4.09 2.43
CA TYR A 77 -13.93 3.76 3.74
C TYR A 77 -13.71 2.31 4.16
N ASN A 78 -13.32 1.42 3.25
CA ASN A 78 -13.18 -0.03 3.48
C ASN A 78 -11.74 -0.49 3.69
N ILE A 79 -10.77 0.41 3.49
CA ILE A 79 -9.33 0.11 3.62
C ILE A 79 -8.94 -0.01 5.08
N LYS A 80 -8.16 -1.03 5.43
CA LYS A 80 -7.55 -1.18 6.77
C LYS A 80 -6.64 0.00 7.13
N ASP A 81 -6.62 0.37 8.40
CA ASP A 81 -5.91 1.56 8.90
C ASP A 81 -4.44 1.63 8.46
N LYS A 82 -3.67 0.54 8.64
CA LYS A 82 -2.26 0.49 8.19
C LYS A 82 -2.10 0.69 6.67
N LYS A 83 -3.02 0.16 5.87
CA LYS A 83 -3.02 0.35 4.41
C LYS A 83 -3.42 1.79 4.04
N MET A 84 -4.24 2.45 4.85
CA MET A 84 -4.51 3.89 4.70
C MET A 84 -3.26 4.72 4.96
N GLU A 85 -2.51 4.41 6.03
CA GLU A 85 -1.24 5.08 6.33
C GLU A 85 -0.25 4.91 5.18
N GLU A 86 -0.08 3.69 4.65
CA GLU A 86 0.76 3.40 3.48
C GLU A 86 0.30 4.20 2.24
N LEU A 87 -1.01 4.31 2.02
CA LEU A 87 -1.60 5.06 0.91
C LEU A 87 -1.25 6.54 1.01
N VAL A 88 -1.52 7.16 2.17
CA VAL A 88 -1.21 8.56 2.43
C VAL A 88 0.29 8.82 2.29
N ALA A 89 1.13 7.93 2.83
CA ALA A 89 2.58 8.02 2.70
C ALA A 89 3.03 8.04 1.23
N SER A 90 2.47 7.16 0.40
CA SER A 90 2.80 7.10 -1.02
C SER A 90 2.37 8.36 -1.79
N VAL A 91 1.23 8.94 -1.43
CA VAL A 91 0.74 10.20 -2.04
C VAL A 91 1.63 11.37 -1.65
N PHE A 92 2.03 11.48 -0.38
CA PHE A 92 2.91 12.55 0.08
C PHE A 92 4.33 12.45 -0.49
N LYS A 93 4.89 11.24 -0.55
CA LYS A 93 6.20 11.01 -1.17
C LYS A 93 6.25 11.53 -2.60
N GLU A 94 5.20 11.25 -3.38
CA GLU A 94 5.08 11.72 -4.77
C GLU A 94 4.82 13.23 -4.85
N HIS A 95 3.86 13.74 -4.08
CA HIS A 95 3.41 15.13 -4.20
C HIS A 95 4.44 16.15 -3.68
N TYR A 96 5.10 15.85 -2.55
CA TYR A 96 6.07 16.75 -1.93
C TYR A 96 7.52 16.45 -2.30
N ASN A 97 7.77 15.37 -3.06
CA ASN A 97 9.11 14.88 -3.37
C ASN A 97 10.00 14.83 -2.10
N CYS A 98 9.49 14.18 -1.06
CA CYS A 98 10.10 14.13 0.27
C CYS A 98 10.27 12.70 0.76
N ASP A 99 11.07 12.52 1.81
CA ASP A 99 11.13 11.24 2.50
C ASP A 99 9.93 11.11 3.46
N VAL A 100 9.34 9.93 3.50
CA VAL A 100 8.21 9.64 4.39
C VAL A 100 8.55 8.40 5.21
N ARG A 101 8.49 8.55 6.54
CA ARG A 101 8.65 7.46 7.50
C ARG A 101 7.29 7.10 8.10
N LEU A 102 6.87 5.85 7.92
CA LEU A 102 5.76 5.26 8.67
C LEU A 102 6.21 5.03 10.11
N VAL A 103 5.40 5.44 11.08
CA VAL A 103 5.64 5.13 12.49
C VAL A 103 4.88 3.85 12.84
N GLU A 104 5.50 2.99 13.64
CA GLU A 104 4.87 1.78 14.15
C GLU A 104 4.27 2.06 15.52
N LYS A 105 3.19 1.33 15.85
CA LYS A 105 2.24 1.51 16.97
C LYS A 105 2.79 1.66 18.41
N SER A 106 4.09 1.83 18.62
CA SER A 106 4.68 1.96 19.93
C SER A 106 4.44 3.36 20.54
N ASN A 107 3.28 3.53 21.19
CA ASN A 107 3.01 4.55 22.22
C ASN A 107 3.38 6.01 21.88
N ASP A 108 3.26 6.37 20.62
CA ASP A 108 3.76 7.60 19.99
C ASP A 108 2.71 8.72 19.93
N GLY A 109 1.60 8.58 20.67
CA GLY A 109 0.68 9.68 20.95
C GLY A 109 -0.19 10.13 19.76
N GLY A 110 -0.29 9.31 18.71
CA GLY A 110 -1.14 9.60 17.54
C GLY A 110 -0.38 10.06 16.29
N VAL A 111 0.94 9.88 16.23
CA VAL A 111 1.73 10.07 14.99
C VAL A 111 1.66 8.81 14.13
N ASP A 112 1.24 8.95 12.88
CA ASP A 112 1.22 7.84 11.92
C ASP A 112 2.37 7.96 10.91
N LEU A 113 2.68 9.18 10.45
CA LEU A 113 3.77 9.45 9.51
C LEU A 113 4.63 10.64 9.94
N ILE A 114 5.90 10.61 9.53
CA ILE A 114 6.81 11.75 9.61
C ILE A 114 7.32 12.04 8.19
N LEU A 115 7.04 13.23 7.67
CA LEU A 115 7.60 13.72 6.40
C LEU A 115 8.89 14.47 6.72
N ILE A 116 9.92 14.24 5.91
CA ILE A 116 11.22 14.91 6.05
C ILE A 116 11.51 15.62 4.73
N GLN A 117 11.53 16.95 4.76
CA GLN A 117 11.83 17.78 3.61
C GLN A 117 12.84 18.86 4.00
N SER A 118 14.01 18.85 3.37
CA SER A 118 15.07 19.86 3.58
C SER A 118 15.40 20.09 5.07
N GLY A 119 15.48 19.01 5.86
CA GLY A 119 15.78 19.05 7.29
C GLY A 119 14.62 19.46 8.20
N LYS A 120 13.43 19.76 7.64
CA LYS A 120 12.21 20.03 8.40
C LYS A 120 11.37 18.76 8.49
N SER A 121 10.93 18.43 9.70
CA SER A 121 9.94 17.38 9.93
C SER A 121 8.51 17.94 9.90
N THR A 122 7.59 17.16 9.37
CA THR A 122 6.14 17.39 9.48
C THR A 122 5.48 16.14 10.04
N ILE A 123 4.75 16.31 11.13
CA ILE A 123 4.06 15.22 11.83
C ILE A 123 2.70 15.00 11.19
N VAL A 124 2.33 13.74 10.92
CA VAL A 124 1.05 13.44 10.29
C VAL A 124 0.30 12.41 11.09
N GLN A 125 -0.98 12.70 11.30
CA GLN A 125 -1.96 11.76 11.82
C GLN A 125 -2.97 11.43 10.72
N VAL A 126 -3.26 10.14 10.57
CA VAL A 126 -4.15 9.56 9.57
C VAL A 126 -5.32 8.88 10.29
N LYS A 127 -6.50 9.48 10.20
CA LYS A 127 -7.73 8.96 10.79
C LYS A 127 -8.66 8.40 9.73
N ARG A 128 -8.65 7.08 9.55
CA ARG A 128 -9.65 6.43 8.70
C ARG A 128 -10.97 6.24 9.47
N ARG A 129 -12.04 6.85 8.97
CA ARG A 129 -13.42 6.56 9.38
C ARG A 129 -14.10 5.68 8.34
N THR A 130 -15.11 4.93 8.76
CA THR A 130 -15.91 4.03 7.90
C THR A 130 -17.11 4.72 7.25
N VAL A 131 -17.40 5.95 7.65
CA VAL A 131 -18.59 6.73 7.24
C VAL A 131 -18.16 8.18 7.07
N ALA A 132 -18.54 8.80 5.95
CA ALA A 132 -18.10 10.13 5.55
C ALA A 132 -18.67 11.24 6.45
N GLU A 133 -19.89 11.03 6.95
CA GLU A 133 -20.69 11.98 7.72
C GLU A 133 -20.31 12.02 9.20
N LYS A 134 -19.35 11.19 9.64
CA LYS A 134 -18.77 11.34 10.97
C LYS A 134 -18.07 12.69 11.08
N VAL A 135 -17.96 13.18 12.31
CA VAL A 135 -17.38 14.49 12.61
C VAL A 135 -16.06 14.30 13.33
N GLU A 136 -14.98 14.89 12.84
CA GLU A 136 -13.75 14.99 13.62
C GLU A 136 -13.88 16.05 14.72
N SER A 137 -13.49 15.67 15.93
CA SER A 137 -13.69 16.46 17.14
C SER A 137 -12.45 17.26 17.54
N VAL A 138 -12.63 18.18 18.50
CA VAL A 138 -11.53 18.97 19.09
C VAL A 138 -10.43 18.08 19.65
N LYS A 139 -10.81 16.92 20.22
CA LYS A 139 -9.88 15.95 20.80
C LYS A 139 -8.80 15.54 19.80
N GLU A 140 -9.20 15.24 18.56
CA GLU A 140 -8.29 14.72 17.53
C GLU A 140 -7.29 15.81 17.08
N ILE A 141 -7.74 17.08 17.04
CA ILE A 141 -6.84 18.22 16.80
C ILE A 141 -5.85 18.39 17.97
N GLY A 142 -6.34 18.28 19.21
CA GLY A 142 -5.50 18.39 20.41
C GLY A 142 -4.44 17.29 20.49
N GLU A 143 -4.81 16.04 20.14
CA GLU A 143 -3.87 14.91 20.06
C GLU A 143 -2.75 15.20 19.05
N LEU A 144 -3.09 15.62 17.82
CA LEU A 144 -2.08 15.96 16.81
C LEU A 144 -1.16 17.09 17.28
N LEU A 145 -1.71 18.17 17.84
CA LEU A 145 -0.91 19.30 18.31
C LEU A 145 0.03 18.88 19.45
N GLY A 146 -0.46 18.09 20.41
CA GLY A 146 0.36 17.54 21.49
C GLY A 146 1.49 16.66 20.96
N ALA A 147 1.18 15.75 20.04
CA ALA A 147 2.18 14.90 19.40
C ALA A 147 3.22 15.70 18.60
N THR A 148 2.80 16.78 17.93
CA THR A 148 3.67 17.67 17.16
C THR A 148 4.67 18.39 18.05
N MET A 149 4.19 18.90 19.19
CA MET A 149 5.05 19.53 20.20
C MET A 149 6.05 18.55 20.80
N LEU A 150 5.61 17.33 21.15
CA LEU A 150 6.47 16.29 21.71
C LEU A 150 7.54 15.82 20.73
N ALA A 151 7.25 15.87 19.43
CA ALA A 151 8.20 15.55 18.36
C ALA A 151 9.12 16.73 17.99
N GLU A 152 9.08 17.84 18.74
CA GLU A 152 9.84 19.08 18.47
C GLU A 152 9.65 19.63 17.05
N SER A 153 8.50 19.34 16.44
CA SER A 153 8.12 19.82 15.12
C SER A 153 7.28 21.10 15.24
N ARG A 154 7.31 21.93 14.18
CA ARG A 154 6.42 23.09 14.02
C ARG A 154 5.37 22.89 12.92
N ASN A 155 5.39 21.75 12.25
CA ASN A 155 4.47 21.46 11.16
C ASN A 155 3.74 20.16 11.45
N CYS A 156 2.43 20.18 11.20
CA CYS A 156 1.59 19.00 11.30
C CYS A 156 0.50 18.95 10.22
N ILE A 157 0.08 17.75 9.84
CA ILE A 157 -1.01 17.51 8.90
C ILE A 157 -1.97 16.47 9.51
N PHE A 158 -3.26 16.77 9.45
CA PHE A 158 -4.30 15.81 9.80
C PHE A 158 -4.99 15.31 8.53
N VAL A 159 -4.98 14.01 8.29
CA VAL A 159 -5.64 13.37 7.15
C VAL A 159 -6.79 12.53 7.67
N THR A 160 -7.99 12.70 7.13
CA THR A 160 -9.16 11.90 7.49
C THR A 160 -10.01 11.59 6.27
N THR A 161 -10.80 10.53 6.34
CA THR A 161 -11.77 10.17 5.31
C THR A 161 -13.12 10.87 5.47
N VAL A 162 -13.37 11.56 6.59
CA VAL A 162 -14.61 12.32 6.75
C VAL A 162 -14.62 13.59 5.90
N ASN A 163 -15.81 14.11 5.64
CA ASN A 163 -15.97 15.32 4.83
C ASN A 163 -15.95 16.62 5.65
N HIS A 164 -15.95 16.58 6.99
CA HIS A 164 -15.91 17.79 7.81
C HIS A 164 -15.38 17.61 9.25
N PHE A 165 -14.95 18.73 9.81
CA PHE A 165 -14.60 18.88 11.22
C PHE A 165 -15.73 19.58 11.98
N SER A 166 -15.81 19.36 13.29
CA SER A 166 -16.75 20.13 14.12
C SER A 166 -16.39 21.62 14.12
N LYS A 167 -17.39 22.49 14.34
CA LYS A 167 -17.16 23.94 14.46
C LYS A 167 -16.09 24.26 15.50
N ASP A 168 -16.09 23.55 16.62
CA ASP A 168 -15.13 23.78 17.70
C ASP A 168 -13.74 23.24 17.37
N ALA A 169 -13.63 22.15 16.60
CA ALA A 169 -12.34 21.68 16.09
C ALA A 169 -11.70 22.71 15.14
N ILE A 170 -12.52 23.33 14.27
CA ILE A 170 -12.07 24.42 13.40
C ILE A 170 -11.59 25.63 14.21
N LYS A 171 -12.35 26.06 15.22
CA LYS A 171 -11.94 27.16 16.12
C LYS A 171 -10.63 26.83 16.84
N SER A 172 -10.49 25.61 17.36
CA SER A 172 -9.30 25.16 18.07
C SER A 172 -8.06 25.20 17.16
N LYS A 173 -8.20 24.75 15.91
CA LYS A 173 -7.16 24.87 14.88
C LYS A 173 -6.78 26.32 14.62
N GLN A 174 -7.77 27.20 14.44
CA GLN A 174 -7.52 28.64 14.20
C GLN A 174 -6.79 29.30 15.36
N LEU A 175 -7.15 28.95 16.60
CA LEU A 175 -6.50 29.43 17.80
C LEU A 175 -5.03 28.94 17.90
N ALA A 176 -4.76 27.70 17.50
CA ALA A 176 -3.39 27.19 17.46
C ALA A 176 -2.53 27.97 16.47
N ILE A 177 -3.04 28.19 15.24
CA ILE A 177 -2.35 28.97 14.21
C ILE A 177 -2.08 30.40 14.67
N SER A 178 -3.05 31.07 15.31
CA SER A 178 -2.86 32.45 15.78
C SER A 178 -1.79 32.57 16.86
N LYS A 179 -1.61 31.52 17.68
CA LYS A 179 -0.58 31.50 18.73
C LYS A 179 0.82 31.22 18.21
N GLU A 180 0.95 30.52 17.08
CA GLU A 180 2.25 30.32 16.42
C GLU A 180 2.79 31.59 15.74
N ILE A 181 1.96 32.63 15.55
CA ILE A 181 2.37 33.94 15.02
C ILE A 181 2.99 34.85 16.11
N GLU A 182 2.90 34.48 17.40
CA GLU A 182 3.33 35.34 18.53
C GLU A 182 4.74 35.05 19.10
N ASN A 183 5.62 34.31 18.41
CA ASN A 183 7.04 34.17 18.82
C ASN A 183 8.04 34.55 17.72
#